data_AF-A0A7X2ZF07-F1
#
_entry.id   AF-A0A7X2ZF07-F1
#
_cell.length_a   1.000
_cell.length_b   1.000
_cell.length_c   1.000
_cell.angle_alpha   90.00
_cell.angle_beta   90.00
_cell.angle_gamma   90.00
#
_symmetry.space_group_name_H-M   'P 1'
#
loop_
_entity.id
_entity.type
_entity.pdbx_description
1 polymer ?
#
loop_
_entity_poly.entity_id
_entity_poly.type
_entity_poly.pdbx_seq_one_letter_code
_entity_poly.pdbx_strand_id
1 'polypeptide(L)'
;MNNETRYNFVMFGLVKVDFKRFGDLIVKQISDNLLADGMEQVLVDKYLLNCGDVSYTPTSDRSIIGQINEMIMVAQYEMEGNIDEYGDPKIDQVNRFLNRFVILKLPKLYSGETMYDALQYIDVE
;
A
#
# COMPACT_ATOMS: atom_id res chain seq x y z
N MET A 1 4.67 0.18 2.56
CA MET A 1 4.91 1.20 1.51
C MET A 1 5.90 0.63 0.52
N ASN A 2 5.67 0.80 -0.78
CA ASN A 2 6.57 0.43 -1.86
C ASN A 2 7.73 1.44 -1.98
N ASN A 3 8.95 0.95 -2.15
CA ASN A 3 10.18 1.77 -2.14
C ASN A 3 10.40 2.60 -3.41
N GLU A 4 9.69 2.34 -4.49
CA GLU A 4 9.83 3.08 -5.75
C GLU A 4 8.64 4.03 -5.93
N THR A 5 7.43 3.50 -5.80
CA THR A 5 6.19 4.21 -6.13
C THR A 5 5.56 4.91 -4.92
N ARG A 6 6.06 4.62 -3.70
CA ARG A 6 5.45 5.01 -2.41
C ARG A 6 4.00 4.53 -2.22
N TYR A 7 3.52 3.66 -3.10
CA TYR A 7 2.23 3.02 -2.96
C TYR A 7 2.15 2.34 -1.60
N ASN A 8 1.09 2.60 -0.85
CA ASN A 8 1.02 2.11 0.52
C ASN A 8 -0.43 1.80 0.91
N PHE A 9 -0.55 1.01 1.96
CA PHE A 9 -1.83 0.61 2.51
C PHE A 9 -1.63 0.21 3.98
N VAL A 10 -2.72 0.31 4.72
CA VAL A 10 -2.85 -0.07 6.11
C VAL A 10 -3.60 -1.39 6.18
N MET A 11 -3.05 -2.32 6.96
CA MET A 11 -3.74 -3.51 7.44
C MET A 11 -4.13 -3.26 8.89
N PHE A 12 -5.42 -3.32 9.20
CA PHE A 12 -5.95 -3.04 10.54
C PHE A 12 -6.55 -4.31 11.16
N GLY A 13 -6.53 -4.38 12.50
CA GLY A 13 -7.18 -5.47 13.24
C GLY A 13 -6.45 -6.82 13.21
N LEU A 14 -5.17 -6.85 12.85
CA LEU A 14 -4.39 -8.09 12.82
C LEU A 14 -4.27 -8.72 14.22
N VAL A 15 -4.56 -10.02 14.30
CA VAL A 15 -4.46 -10.81 15.53
C VAL A 15 -3.29 -11.79 15.47
N LYS A 16 -2.89 -12.36 16.63
CA LYS A 16 -1.73 -13.27 16.74
C LYS A 16 -1.73 -14.42 15.74
N VAL A 17 -2.90 -14.96 15.38
CA VAL A 17 -3.00 -16.08 14.43
C VAL A 17 -2.65 -15.65 13.00
N ASP A 18 -2.91 -14.40 12.63
CA ASP A 18 -2.62 -13.85 11.30
C ASP A 18 -1.12 -13.82 11.03
N PHE A 19 -0.32 -13.55 12.07
CA PHE A 19 1.13 -13.53 11.97
C PHE A 19 1.73 -14.92 11.64
N LYS A 20 0.99 -16.02 11.79
CA LYS A 20 1.43 -17.35 11.34
C LYS A 20 1.43 -17.49 9.81
N ARG A 21 0.66 -16.65 9.11
CA ARG A 21 0.49 -16.63 7.66
C ARG A 21 0.68 -15.23 7.09
N PHE A 22 1.56 -14.46 7.72
CA PHE A 22 1.68 -13.02 7.46
C PHE A 22 2.10 -12.72 6.02
N GLY A 23 3.00 -13.53 5.44
CA GLY A 23 3.39 -13.41 4.04
C GLY A 23 2.21 -13.53 3.09
N ASP A 24 1.43 -14.61 3.20
CA ASP A 24 0.20 -14.82 2.42
C ASP A 24 -0.77 -13.65 2.54
N LEU A 25 -0.97 -13.14 3.77
CA LEU A 25 -1.87 -12.03 4.04
C LEU A 25 -1.39 -10.72 3.39
N ILE A 26 -0.10 -10.44 3.43
CA ILE A 26 0.48 -9.27 2.76
C ILE A 26 0.26 -9.38 1.24
N VAL A 27 0.60 -10.52 0.64
CA VAL A 27 0.43 -10.74 -0.81
C VAL A 27 -1.03 -10.58 -1.23
N LYS A 28 -1.95 -11.18 -0.47
CA LYS A 28 -3.39 -11.03 -0.70
C LYS A 28 -3.81 -9.56 -0.57
N GLN A 29 -3.38 -8.86 0.47
CA GLN A 29 -3.77 -7.47 0.67
C GLN A 29 -3.20 -6.54 -0.40
N ILE A 30 -1.98 -6.79 -0.89
CA ILE A 30 -1.42 -6.09 -2.05
C ILE A 30 -2.36 -6.24 -3.25
N SER A 31 -2.77 -7.48 -3.56
CA SER A 31 -3.70 -7.78 -4.65
C SER A 31 -5.01 -7.02 -4.49
N ASP A 32 -5.68 -7.20 -3.35
CA ASP A 32 -6.99 -6.60 -3.09
C ASP A 32 -6.94 -5.08 -3.16
N ASN A 33 -5.88 -4.47 -2.62
CA ASN A 33 -5.72 -3.03 -2.59
C ASN A 33 -5.43 -2.45 -3.97
N LEU A 34 -4.65 -3.14 -4.81
CA LEU A 34 -4.42 -2.74 -6.20
C LEU A 34 -5.73 -2.82 -7.02
N LEU A 35 -6.46 -3.92 -6.90
CA LEU A 35 -7.75 -4.10 -7.59
C LEU A 35 -8.77 -3.05 -7.16
N ALA A 36 -8.84 -2.74 -5.86
CA ALA A 36 -9.70 -1.70 -5.33
C ALA A 36 -9.29 -0.29 -5.81
N ASP A 37 -8.08 -0.10 -6.36
CA ASP A 37 -7.62 1.18 -6.96
C ASP A 37 -7.94 1.24 -8.45
N GLY A 38 -8.64 0.23 -8.98
CA GLY A 38 -9.01 0.13 -10.39
C GLY A 38 -7.93 -0.47 -11.28
N MET A 39 -6.91 -1.10 -10.69
CA MET A 39 -5.88 -1.80 -11.46
C MET A 39 -6.48 -3.03 -12.16
N GLU A 40 -6.07 -3.28 -13.40
CA GLU A 40 -6.52 -4.45 -14.13
C GLU A 40 -5.97 -5.74 -13.52
N GLN A 41 -6.81 -6.77 -13.41
CA GLN A 41 -6.43 -8.08 -12.84
C GLN A 41 -5.16 -8.64 -13.50
N VAL A 42 -5.03 -8.52 -14.82
CA VAL A 42 -3.87 -9.00 -15.56
C VAL A 42 -2.56 -8.33 -15.14
N LEU A 43 -2.59 -7.05 -14.75
CA LEU A 43 -1.41 -6.33 -14.26
C LEU A 43 -1.07 -6.74 -12.83
N VAL A 44 -2.09 -6.93 -11.99
CA VAL A 44 -1.92 -7.41 -10.62
C VAL A 44 -1.32 -8.82 -10.62
N ASP A 45 -1.83 -9.73 -11.44
CA ASP A 45 -1.33 -11.11 -11.54
C ASP A 45 0.13 -11.14 -11.98
N LYS A 46 0.50 -10.34 -12.98
CA LYS A 46 1.91 -10.19 -13.43
C LYS A 46 2.82 -9.67 -12.32
N TYR A 47 2.37 -8.65 -11.58
CA TYR A 47 3.12 -8.10 -10.46
C TYR A 47 3.39 -9.15 -9.37
N LEU A 48 2.35 -9.88 -8.98
CA LEU A 48 2.45 -10.88 -7.92
C LEU A 48 3.29 -12.09 -8.34
N LEU A 49 3.27 -12.48 -9.62
CA LEU A 49 4.15 -13.51 -10.16
C LEU A 49 5.63 -13.14 -10.00
N ASN A 50 5.96 -11.86 -10.20
CA ASN A 50 7.32 -11.34 -10.08
C ASN A 50 7.74 -11.01 -8.63
N CYS A 51 6.80 -10.92 -7.69
CA CYS A 51 7.11 -10.58 -6.29
C CYS A 51 7.90 -11.66 -5.54
N GLY A 52 7.87 -12.93 -5.99
CA GLY A 52 8.59 -14.02 -5.34
C GLY A 52 8.19 -14.26 -3.88
N ASP A 53 9.16 -14.67 -3.05
CA ASP A 53 8.94 -14.92 -1.62
C ASP A 53 9.05 -13.65 -0.76
N VAL A 54 8.18 -13.54 0.25
CA VAL A 54 8.22 -12.43 1.22
C VAL A 54 9.43 -12.58 2.15
N SER A 55 10.34 -11.60 2.12
CA SER A 55 11.46 -11.50 3.05
C SER A 55 11.31 -10.29 3.96
N TYR A 56 11.65 -10.44 5.24
CA TYR A 56 11.60 -9.36 6.23
C TYR A 56 13.01 -8.84 6.48
N THR A 57 13.26 -7.60 6.10
CA THR A 57 14.56 -6.95 6.32
C THR A 57 14.36 -5.58 6.98
N PRO A 58 15.28 -5.13 7.83
CA PRO A 58 15.25 -3.76 8.33
C PRO A 58 15.42 -2.76 7.18
N THR A 59 14.54 -1.77 7.08
CA THR A 59 14.76 -0.63 6.17
C THR A 59 15.83 0.29 6.75
N SER A 60 16.90 0.55 6.00
CA SER A 60 17.98 1.47 6.39
C SER A 60 17.91 2.84 5.71
N ASP A 61 17.03 2.99 4.71
CA ASP A 61 16.84 4.24 3.98
C ASP A 61 16.05 5.26 4.84
N ARG A 62 16.76 6.26 5.35
CA ARG A 62 16.18 7.32 6.19
C ARG A 62 15.14 8.17 5.46
N SER A 63 15.25 8.32 4.14
CA SER A 63 14.28 9.06 3.33
C SER A 63 12.95 8.31 3.25
N ILE A 64 13.01 6.98 3.07
CA ILE A 64 11.83 6.11 3.10
C ILE A 64 11.21 6.09 4.49
N ILE A 65 12.01 5.94 5.54
CA ILE A 65 11.52 5.93 6.92
C ILE A 65 10.79 7.23 7.26
N GLY A 66 11.34 8.39 6.86
CA GLY A 66 10.68 9.68 7.06
C GLY A 66 9.30 9.75 6.40
N GLN A 67 9.18 9.24 5.16
CA GLN A 67 7.90 9.18 4.43
C GLN A 67 6.93 8.17 5.04
N ILE A 68 7.41 7.03 5.53
CA ILE A 68 6.56 6.06 6.25
C ILE A 68 5.97 6.71 7.50
N ASN A 69 6.78 7.44 8.28
CA ASN A 69 6.29 8.12 9.48
C ASN A 69 5.25 9.19 9.14
N GLU A 70 5.46 9.95 8.06
CA GLU A 70 4.47 10.90 7.55
C GLU A 70 3.17 10.20 7.18
N MET A 71 3.23 9.11 6.40
CA MET A 71 2.03 8.38 6.00
C MET A 71 1.33 7.68 7.16
N ILE A 72 2.06 7.28 8.22
CA ILE A 72 1.44 6.79 9.47
C ILE A 72 0.59 7.89 10.11
N MET A 73 1.12 9.11 10.22
CA MET A 73 0.38 10.26 10.78
C MET A 73 -0.85 10.59 9.93
N VAL A 74 -0.71 10.62 8.61
CA VAL A 74 -1.81 10.86 7.67
C VAL A 74 -2.88 9.78 7.79
N ALA A 75 -2.49 8.51 7.86
CA ALA A 75 -3.43 7.40 8.03
C ALA A 75 -4.18 7.47 9.36
N GLN A 76 -3.49 7.82 10.45
CA GLN A 76 -4.12 8.01 11.76
C GLN A 76 -5.17 9.10 11.72
N TYR A 77 -4.85 10.26 11.13
CA TYR A 77 -5.78 11.36 10.99
C TYR A 77 -7.05 10.96 10.21
N GLU A 78 -6.88 10.28 9.08
CA GLU A 78 -8.01 9.82 8.25
C GLU A 78 -8.85 8.75 8.98
N MET A 79 -8.19 7.82 9.67
CA MET A 79 -8.87 6.80 10.46
C MET A 79 -9.69 7.40 11.61
N GLU A 80 -9.13 8.37 12.33
CA GLU A 80 -9.82 9.09 13.41
C GLU A 80 -11.04 9.82 12.88
N GLY A 81 -10.92 10.55 11.76
CA GLY A 81 -12.05 11.19 11.10
C GLY A 81 -13.16 10.22 10.72
N ASN A 82 -12.80 9.06 10.15
CA ASN A 82 -13.77 8.02 9.81
C ASN A 82 -14.45 7.40 11.04
N ILE A 83 -13.72 7.23 12.15
CA ILE A 83 -14.29 6.74 13.40
C ILE A 83 -15.29 7.76 13.96
N ASP A 84 -14.95 9.04 13.95
CA ASP A 84 -15.83 10.10 14.45
C ASP A 84 -17.11 10.24 13.61
N GLU A 85 -17.01 10.09 12.30
CA GLU A 85 -18.14 10.23 11.37
C GLU A 85 -19.01 8.95 11.27
N TYR A 86 -18.37 7.78 11.17
CA TYR A 86 -19.05 6.52 10.84
C TYR A 86 -19.03 5.47 11.97
N GLY A 87 -18.28 5.70 13.05
CA GLY A 87 -18.06 4.71 14.11
C GLY A 87 -17.18 3.53 13.70
N ASP A 88 -16.47 3.63 12.57
CA ASP A 88 -15.68 2.57 11.95
C ASP A 88 -14.51 3.21 11.17
N PRO A 89 -13.25 2.75 11.30
CA PRO A 89 -12.10 3.38 10.63
C PRO A 89 -12.14 3.38 9.10
N LYS A 90 -13.04 2.61 8.46
CA LYS A 90 -13.20 2.54 6.99
C LYS A 90 -11.86 2.38 6.26
N ILE A 91 -11.13 1.32 6.59
CA ILE A 91 -9.75 1.09 6.12
C ILE A 91 -9.62 1.10 4.60
N ASP A 92 -10.62 0.62 3.87
CA ASP A 92 -10.62 0.69 2.40
C ASP A 92 -10.60 2.16 1.94
N GLN A 93 -11.39 3.03 2.55
CA GLN A 93 -11.40 4.47 2.24
C GLN A 93 -10.09 5.14 2.63
N VAL A 94 -9.55 4.82 3.80
CA VAL A 94 -8.21 5.27 4.24
C VAL A 94 -7.18 4.89 3.19
N ASN A 95 -7.15 3.64 2.73
CA ASN A 95 -6.20 3.19 1.73
C ASN A 95 -6.39 3.87 0.37
N ARG A 96 -7.61 4.27 -0.01
CA ARG A 96 -7.85 5.08 -1.23
C ARG A 96 -7.31 6.49 -1.05
N PHE A 97 -7.59 7.09 0.10
CA PHE A 97 -7.11 8.42 0.46
C PHE A 97 -5.57 8.48 0.45
N LEU A 98 -4.89 7.53 1.09
CA LEU A 98 -3.43 7.48 1.16
C LEU A 98 -2.78 7.39 -0.23
N ASN A 99 -3.42 6.71 -1.18
CA ASN A 99 -2.93 6.57 -2.55
C ASN A 99 -3.23 7.79 -3.44
N ARG A 100 -4.04 8.73 -2.94
CA ARG A 100 -4.33 10.05 -3.51
C ARG A 100 -3.73 11.18 -2.67
N PHE A 101 -2.94 10.86 -1.64
CA PHE A 101 -2.20 11.85 -0.87
C PHE A 101 -1.07 12.43 -1.72
N VAL A 102 -0.88 13.74 -1.65
CA VAL A 102 0.12 14.45 -2.46
C VAL A 102 1.52 14.15 -1.93
N ILE A 103 2.38 13.57 -2.77
CA ILE A 103 3.78 13.30 -2.44
C ILE A 103 4.68 13.98 -3.48
N LEU A 104 5.18 15.17 -3.14
CA LEU A 104 5.97 16.02 -4.06
C LEU A 104 7.28 15.39 -4.55
N LYS A 105 7.76 14.33 -3.90
CA LYS A 105 8.99 13.62 -4.27
C LYS A 105 8.79 12.59 -5.39
N LEU A 106 7.54 12.30 -5.77
CA LEU A 106 7.25 11.30 -6.80
C LEU A 106 7.22 11.93 -8.20
N PRO A 107 7.52 11.14 -9.26
CA PRO A 107 7.39 11.58 -10.66
C PRO A 107 5.96 11.98 -11.01
N LYS A 108 4.96 11.30 -10.44
CA LYS A 108 3.56 11.70 -10.45
C LYS A 108 3.18 12.24 -9.08
N LEU A 109 2.18 13.12 -9.03
CA LEU A 109 1.74 13.75 -7.77
C LEU A 109 1.23 12.72 -6.73
N TYR A 110 0.74 11.57 -7.19
CA TYR A 110 0.08 10.56 -6.38
C TYR A 110 0.77 9.19 -6.51
N SER A 111 0.83 8.46 -5.40
CA SER A 111 1.46 7.13 -5.36
C SER A 111 0.66 6.07 -6.11
N GLY A 112 -0.69 6.16 -6.11
CA GLY A 112 -1.55 5.28 -6.90
C GLY A 112 -1.28 5.36 -8.40
N GLU A 113 -1.17 6.59 -8.94
CA GLU A 113 -0.85 6.81 -10.35
C GLU A 113 0.59 6.38 -10.69
N THR A 114 1.54 6.63 -9.78
CA THR A 114 2.93 6.18 -9.96
C THR A 114 3.00 4.65 -10.01
N MET A 115 2.21 3.96 -9.18
CA MET A 115 2.12 2.49 -9.18
C MET A 115 1.47 1.98 -10.47
N TYR A 116 0.39 2.62 -10.93
CA TYR A 116 -0.29 2.24 -12.16
C TYR A 116 0.68 2.26 -13.34
N ASP A 117 1.40 3.38 -13.53
CA ASP A 117 2.39 3.51 -14.59
C ASP A 117 3.50 2.46 -14.44
N ALA A 118 4.02 2.24 -13.24
CA ALA A 118 5.06 1.23 -13.00
C ALA A 118 4.62 -0.19 -13.39
N LEU A 119 3.35 -0.55 -13.11
CA LEU A 119 2.80 -1.86 -13.47
C LEU A 119 2.62 -2.04 -14.99
N GLN A 120 2.39 -0.96 -15.75
CA GLN A 120 2.26 -1.05 -17.21
C GLN A 120 3.57 -1.45 -17.91
N TYR A 121 4.71 -1.11 -17.32
CA TYR A 121 6.04 -1.40 -17.85
C TYR A 121 6.70 -2.62 -17.20
N ILE A 122 5.93 -3.46 -16.48
CA ILE A 122 6.46 -4.74 -15.99
C ILE A 122 6.67 -5.67 -17.19
N ASP A 123 7.95 -5.89 -17.51
CA ASP A 123 8.37 -6.97 -18.38
C ASP A 123 8.26 -8.32 -17.63
N VAL A 124 7.78 -9.34 -18.32
CA VAL A 124 7.76 -10.72 -17.83
C VAL A 124 9.02 -11.38 -18.39
N GLU A 125 10.06 -11.51 -17.56
CA GLU A 125 11.26 -12.30 -17.89
C GLU A 125 10.98 -13.81 -17.79
#